data_AF-A0A7L0IBD7-F1
#
_entry.id   AF-A0A7L0IBD7-F1
#
_cell.length_a   1.000
_cell.length_b   1.000
_cell.length_c   1.000
_cell.angle_alpha   90.00
_cell.angle_beta   90.00
_cell.angle_gamma   90.00
#
_symmetry.space_group_name_H-M   'P 1'
#
loop_
_entity.id
_entity.type
_entity.pdbx_description
1 polymer ?
#
loop_
_entity_poly.entity_id
_entity_poly.type
_entity_poly.pdbx_seq_one_letter_code
_entity_poly.pdbx_strand_id
1 'polypeptide(L)' 'KHIWFGETMSDGFQFEYGGEGSNPADVAIQLTFLRLMSTEAAQNITYHCKNSVAYMDQDTGNLKKALLLQGANEIEIRA' A
#
# COMPACT_ATOMS: atom_id res chain seq x y z
N LYS A 1 10.97 -13.86 -2.20
CA LYS A 1 9.50 -14.07 -2.08
C LYS A 1 8.96 -12.98 -1.17
N HIS A 2 7.91 -12.27 -1.58
CA HIS A 2 7.28 -11.24 -0.74
C HIS A 2 6.21 -11.87 0.16
N ILE A 3 6.00 -11.25 1.33
CA ILE A 3 5.03 -11.63 2.34
C ILE A 3 4.13 -10.42 2.55
N TRP A 4 2.82 -10.58 2.35
CA TRP A 4 1.85 -9.49 2.43
C TRP A 4 1.42 -9.26 3.87
N PHE A 5 1.57 -8.02 4.35
CA PHE A 5 1.16 -7.62 5.69
C PHE A 5 -0.29 -8.01 5.97
N GLY A 6 -1.24 -7.50 5.18
CA GLY A 6 -2.67 -7.70 5.42
C GLY A 6 -3.25 -9.08 5.10
N GLU A 7 -2.47 -9.98 4.49
CA GLU A 7 -2.98 -11.29 4.05
C GLU A 7 -2.32 -12.47 4.77
N THR A 8 -1.06 -12.31 5.19
CA THR A 8 -0.24 -13.46 5.63
C THR A 8 0.42 -13.26 6.99
N MET A 9 0.59 -12.02 7.46
CA MET A 9 1.17 -11.76 8.77
C MET A 9 0.07 -11.82 9.83
N SER A 10 0.37 -12.44 10.99
CA SER A 10 -0.50 -12.42 12.16
C SER A 10 -0.77 -10.97 12.59
N ASP A 11 -2.04 -10.68 12.88
CA ASP A 11 -2.55 -9.34 13.21
C ASP A 11 -2.36 -8.28 12.11
N GLY A 12 -2.00 -8.71 10.90
CA GLY A 12 -1.98 -7.86 9.73
C GLY A 12 -3.39 -7.52 9.24
N PHE A 13 -3.53 -6.37 8.61
CA PHE A 13 -4.79 -5.90 8.04
C PHE A 13 -4.56 -5.17 6.72
N GLN A 14 -5.58 -5.12 5.86
CA GLN A 14 -5.59 -4.25 4.70
C GLN A 14 -5.92 -2.82 5.12
N PHE A 15 -5.33 -1.82 4.47
CA PHE A 15 -5.61 -0.43 4.79
C PHE A 15 -7.02 -0.07 4.36
N GLU A 16 -7.84 0.34 5.31
CA GLU A 16 -9.14 0.96 5.07
C GLU A 16 -9.01 2.48 5.13
N TYR A 17 -9.91 3.16 4.42
CA TYR A 17 -9.98 4.62 4.37
C TYR A 17 -11.33 5.07 4.91
N GLY A 18 -11.37 6.33 5.36
CA GLY A 18 -12.46 6.85 6.17
C GLY A 18 -12.01 7.04 7.61
N GLY A 19 -12.75 7.84 8.38
CA GLY A 19 -12.52 7.97 9.81
C GLY A 19 -13.11 6.78 10.58
N GLU A 20 -12.80 6.69 11.87
CA GLU A 20 -13.44 5.73 12.78
C GLU A 20 -14.98 5.86 12.71
N GLY A 21 -15.67 4.72 12.61
CA GLY A 21 -17.13 4.66 12.43
C GLY A 21 -17.62 4.76 10.99
N SER A 22 -16.73 4.94 10.01
CA SER A 22 -17.11 4.88 8.59
C SER A 22 -17.41 3.44 8.16
N ASN A 23 -18.38 3.26 7.27
CA ASN A 23 -18.61 1.98 6.61
C ASN A 23 -17.70 1.87 5.37
N PRO A 24 -16.84 0.83 5.26
CA PRO A 24 -15.92 0.66 4.13
C PRO A 24 -16.61 0.62 2.76
N ALA A 25 -17.82 0.05 2.67
CA ALA A 25 -18.57 -0.02 1.42
C ALA A 25 -19.03 1.37 0.95
N ASP A 26 -19.49 2.21 1.89
CA ASP A 26 -19.90 3.58 1.59
C ASP A 26 -18.68 4.43 1.17
N VAL A 27 -17.55 4.26 1.86
CA VAL A 27 -16.31 4.96 1.50
C VAL A 27 -15.80 4.54 0.12
N ALA A 28 -15.91 3.25 -0.25
CA ALA A 28 -15.53 2.77 -1.58
C ALA A 28 -16.37 3.44 -2.69
N ILE A 29 -17.67 3.67 -2.45
CA ILE A 29 -18.52 4.44 -3.36
C ILE A 29 -18.00 5.88 -3.46
N GLN A 30 -17.73 6.55 -2.34
CA GLN A 30 -17.20 7.93 -2.35
C GLN A 30 -15.87 8.05 -3.09
N LEU A 31 -14.94 7.11 -2.88
CA LEU A 31 -13.66 7.07 -3.59
C LEU A 31 -13.83 6.85 -5.10
N THR A 32 -14.88 6.14 -5.52
CA THR A 32 -15.19 5.96 -6.94
C THR A 32 -15.58 7.29 -7.60
N PHE A 33 -16.42 8.08 -6.95
CA PHE A 33 -16.76 9.43 -7.43
C PHE A 33 -15.55 10.37 -7.40
N LEU A 34 -14.73 10.31 -6.35
CA LEU A 34 -13.51 11.12 -6.26
C LEU A 34 -12.57 10.83 -7.44
N ARG A 35 -12.41 9.56 -7.85
CA ARG A 35 -11.63 9.17 -9.03
C ARG A 35 -12.23 9.66 -10.33
N LEU A 36 -13.56 9.63 -10.49
CA LEU A 36 -14.24 10.15 -11.69
C LEU A 36 -14.13 11.66 -11.83
N MET A 37 -14.05 12.38 -10.71
CA MET A 37 -13.99 13.85 -10.67
C MET A 37 -12.56 14.41 -10.62
N SER A 38 -11.54 13.53 -10.58
CA SER A 38 -10.13 13.92 -10.52
C SER A 38 -9.39 13.40 -11.75
N THR A 39 -8.36 14.12 -12.18
CA THR A 39 -7.49 13.68 -13.28
C THR A 39 -6.29 12.88 -12.79
N GLU A 40 -5.88 13.06 -11.54
CA GLU A 40 -4.68 12.46 -10.94
C GLU A 40 -4.93 12.15 -9.46
N ALA A 41 -4.13 11.23 -8.91
CA ALA A 41 -4.12 10.90 -7.49
C ALA A 41 -2.69 10.56 -7.05
N ALA A 42 -2.35 10.90 -5.80
CA ALA A 42 -1.06 10.59 -5.19
C ALA A 42 -1.25 10.17 -3.73
N GLN A 43 -0.38 9.28 -3.25
CA GLN A 43 -0.37 8.82 -1.87
C GLN A 43 1.06 8.58 -1.40
N ASN A 44 1.38 9.00 -0.17
CA ASN A 44 2.66 8.76 0.46
C ASN A 44 2.53 7.67 1.52
N ILE A 45 3.49 6.74 1.56
CA ILE A 45 3.60 5.70 2.57
C ILE A 45 5.01 5.74 3.16
N THR A 46 5.12 5.66 4.48
CA THR A 46 6.40 5.59 5.18
C THR A 46 6.58 4.20 5.77
N TYR A 47 7.67 3.53 5.40
CA TYR A 47 8.06 2.25 5.96
C TYR A 47 9.13 2.46 7.04
N HIS A 48 8.76 2.26 8.31
CA HIS A 48 9.72 2.30 9.41
C HIS A 48 10.45 0.96 9.52
N CYS A 49 11.78 0.99 9.53
CA CYS A 49 12.59 -0.22 9.48
C CYS A 49 13.62 -0.32 10.61
N LYS A 50 13.92 -1.56 11.00
CA LYS A 50 15.08 -1.93 11.81
C LYS A 50 15.64 -3.22 11.20
N ASN A 51 16.87 -3.18 10.69
CA ASN A 51 17.51 -4.30 9.99
C ASN A 51 16.67 -4.87 8.83
N SER A 52 15.96 -4.01 8.10
CA SER A 52 15.11 -4.39 6.97
C SER A 52 15.28 -3.39 5.82
N VAL A 53 15.60 -3.89 4.62
CA VAL A 53 15.76 -3.08 3.41
C VAL A 53 14.38 -2.81 2.81
N ALA A 54 14.10 -1.54 2.49
CA ALA A 54 12.81 -1.12 1.93
C ALA A 54 12.85 -0.87 0.41
N TYR A 55 13.97 -0.38 -0.13
CA TYR A 55 14.09 0.01 -1.54
C TYR A 55 15.48 -0.35 -2.09
N MET A 56 16.47 0.51 -1.87
CA MET A 56 17.86 0.29 -2.29
C MET A 56 18.61 -0.58 -1.29
N ASP A 57 19.18 -1.68 -1.76
CA ASP A 57 20.11 -2.51 -1.00
C ASP A 57 21.54 -1.97 -1.21
N GLN A 58 22.12 -1.39 -0.16
CA GLN A 58 23.45 -0.78 -0.23
C GLN A 58 24.56 -1.82 -0.49
N ASP A 59 24.42 -3.04 0.01
CA ASP A 59 25.46 -4.07 -0.12
C ASP A 59 25.58 -4.59 -1.56
N THR A 60 24.44 -4.61 -2.27
CA THR A 60 24.35 -5.16 -3.63
C THR A 60 24.11 -4.12 -4.71
N GLY A 61 23.88 -2.86 -4.33
CA GLY A 61 23.66 -1.72 -5.22
C GLY A 61 22.44 -1.84 -6.14
N ASN A 62 21.42 -2.60 -5.74
CA ASN A 62 20.23 -2.86 -6.57
C ASN A 62 18.92 -2.85 -5.77
N LEU A 63 17.79 -2.92 -6.50
CA LEU A 63 16.44 -2.82 -5.95
C LEU A 63 15.73 -4.18 -5.80
N LYS A 64 16.46 -5.30 -5.90
CA LYS A 64 15.83 -6.65 -5.89
C LYS A 64 15.13 -6.98 -4.57
N LYS A 65 15.41 -6.22 -3.51
CA LYS A 65 14.78 -6.34 -2.18
C LYS A 65 13.75 -5.24 -1.90
N ALA A 66 13.42 -4.39 -2.87
CA ALA A 66 12.42 -3.34 -2.70
C ALA A 66 11.05 -3.93 -2.33
N LEU A 67 10.33 -3.26 -1.44
CA LEU A 67 8.98 -3.66 -1.05
C LEU A 67 7.98 -3.50 -2.19
N LEU A 68 6.85 -4.18 -2.06
CA LEU A 68 5.72 -4.08 -2.98
C LEU A 68 4.56 -3.40 -2.27
N LEU A 69 3.78 -2.62 -3.02
CA LEU A 69 2.53 -2.04 -2.55
C LEU A 69 1.38 -2.58 -3.39
N GLN A 70 0.26 -2.88 -2.76
CA GLN A 70 -0.93 -3.35 -3.44
C GLN A 70 -1.88 -2.17 -3.67
N GLY A 71 -2.22 -1.92 -4.94
CA GLY A 71 -3.22 -0.93 -5.33
C GLY A 71 -4.64 -1.44 -5.10
N ALA A 72 -5.60 -0.51 -5.07
CA ALA A 72 -7.01 -0.81 -4.80
C ALA A 72 -7.73 -1.60 -5.90
N ASN A 73 -7.09 -1.80 -7.05
CA ASN A 73 -7.62 -2.52 -8.22
C ASN A 73 -6.77 -3.76 -8.55
N GLU A 74 -6.22 -4.39 -7.52
CA GLU A 74 -5.39 -5.60 -7.60
C GLU A 74 -4.05 -5.43 -8.33
N ILE A 75 -3.67 -4.20 -8.68
CA ILE A 75 -2.40 -3.89 -9.33
C ILE A 75 -1.29 -3.73 -8.29
N GLU A 76 -0.19 -4.46 -8.48
CA GLU A 76 1.03 -4.25 -7.71
C GLU A 76 1.81 -3.03 -8.20
N ILE A 77 2.27 -2.19 -7.27
CA ILE A 77 3.17 -1.07 -7.52
C ILE A 77 4.58 -1.49 -7.09
N ARG A 78 5.53 -1.35 -8.01
CA ARG A 78 6.92 -1.85 -7.89
C ARG A 78 7.94 -0.73 -8.16
N ALA A 79 9.15 -0.97 -7.67
CA ALA A 79 10.34 -0.15 -7.86
C ALA A 79 11.02 -0.37 -9.22
#